data_AF-A0A967ICF1-F1
#
_entry.id   AF-A0A967ICF1-F1
#
_cell.length_a   1.000
_cell.length_b   1.000
_cell.length_c   1.000
_cell.angle_alpha   90.00
_cell.angle_beta   90.00
_cell.angle_gamma   90.00
#
_symmetry.space_group_name_H-M   'P 1'
#
loop_
_entity.id
_entity.type
_entity.pdbx_description
1 polymer ?
#
loop_
_entity_poly.entity_id
_entity_poly.type
_entity_poly.pdbx_seq_one_letter_code
_entity_poly.pdbx_strand_id
1 'polypeptide(L)'
;MTYFFWAEDLAANGESRRVNSDLRFAEVRHFEEIFREGMAGESAQQQQQQQEGQQGNQSEELIKQQKEVLNATWKLKRLVENNPAQLLEDAPVVQAGQESVIESAAAAGAMVGDSEAGRHLQQALEAMRSAAGELEAISAEDDVPRLDAALGHEQAAYAALLKMRAREFEVQRAQQQSSSSSSSASQRQQRQMQNMELKQEEKRYETQRFAQEQQQEARREATREDLQMLNRLKELARRQGSITDKIKELQAMLEEAQTEEEKEEIRRELERLEEEQRELVEDLDELNERMETGQNRDRTTEERENLDQAREEAQKTAESLENERLDQAANAGTRAEQQFEELADEFRERTSNQFADEMRQARREVRELADKEEEIAGELERRRKEKNPGNEEKDPFTPDQLEKDLAAQQEELGNLLEDLRQLSEQAEEAEPVLSRKLYDAVRETETEGVKDALENARRFARFDRLLEAAEFERAARLGIDELKEGVEQAAESILGNEEAALRMARSEIENLMREVEES
;
A
#
# COMPACT_ATOMS: atom_id res chain seq x y z
N MET A 1 -28.88 -6.23 10.45
CA MET A 1 -29.70 -6.99 9.47
C MET A 1 -29.61 -8.46 9.80
N THR A 2 -30.73 -9.18 9.74
CA THR A 2 -30.81 -10.64 9.84
C THR A 2 -31.26 -11.19 8.49
N TYR A 3 -30.63 -12.27 8.01
CA TYR A 3 -30.98 -12.90 6.73
C TYR A 3 -30.84 -14.42 6.82
N PHE A 4 -31.60 -15.14 6.02
CA PHE A 4 -31.52 -16.60 5.87
C PHE A 4 -31.77 -16.96 4.40
N PHE A 5 -31.32 -18.15 4.01
CA PHE A 5 -31.54 -18.70 2.68
C PHE A 5 -32.58 -19.82 2.75
N TRP A 6 -33.36 -19.99 1.68
CA TRP A 6 -34.29 -21.10 1.55
C TRP A 6 -34.10 -21.79 0.21
N ALA A 7 -34.33 -23.10 0.19
CA ALA A 7 -34.35 -23.92 -1.02
C ALA A 7 -35.67 -24.70 -1.07
N GLU A 8 -36.26 -24.80 -2.25
CA GLU A 8 -37.53 -25.50 -2.48
C GLU A 8 -37.31 -26.57 -3.55
N ASP A 9 -37.78 -27.79 -3.28
CA ASP A 9 -37.65 -28.94 -4.15
C ASP A 9 -38.97 -29.75 -4.17
N LEU A 10 -39.20 -30.54 -5.20
CA LEU A 10 -40.42 -31.35 -5.36
C LEU A 10 -40.16 -32.79 -4.90
N ALA A 11 -40.93 -33.26 -3.94
CA ALA A 11 -40.89 -34.65 -3.52
C ALA A 11 -41.47 -35.59 -4.60
N ALA A 12 -41.15 -36.89 -4.51
CA ALA A 12 -41.56 -37.89 -5.51
C ALA A 12 -43.09 -38.07 -5.66
N ASN A 13 -43.87 -37.52 -4.73
CA ASN A 13 -45.33 -37.47 -4.73
C ASN A 13 -45.91 -36.17 -5.33
N GLY A 14 -45.06 -35.22 -5.76
CA GLY A 14 -45.46 -33.93 -6.32
C GLY A 14 -45.70 -32.82 -5.30
N GLU A 15 -45.45 -33.07 -4.00
CA GLU A 15 -45.56 -32.05 -2.95
C GLU A 15 -44.27 -31.22 -2.86
N SER A 16 -44.41 -29.90 -2.70
CA SER A 16 -43.26 -29.00 -2.57
C SER A 16 -42.70 -29.01 -1.15
N ARG A 17 -41.40 -29.30 -1.02
CA ARG A 17 -40.66 -29.27 0.25
C ARG A 17 -39.74 -28.05 0.27
N ARG A 18 -39.84 -27.22 1.32
CA ARG A 18 -38.96 -26.06 1.52
C ARG A 18 -38.04 -26.31 2.72
N VAL A 19 -36.76 -25.99 2.60
CA VAL A 19 -35.77 -26.09 3.67
C VAL A 19 -35.13 -24.71 3.88
N ASN A 20 -35.12 -24.26 5.14
CA ASN A 20 -34.55 -22.97 5.54
C ASN A 20 -33.16 -23.17 6.19
N SER A 21 -32.22 -22.28 5.89
CA SER A 21 -30.88 -22.26 6.51
C SER A 21 -30.91 -21.71 7.94
N ASP A 22 -29.78 -21.79 8.64
CA ASP A 22 -29.59 -21.04 9.88
C ASP A 22 -29.65 -19.53 9.62
N LEU A 23 -30.07 -18.80 10.65
CA LEU A 23 -30.16 -17.34 10.59
C LEU A 23 -28.76 -16.72 10.67
N ARG A 24 -28.48 -15.79 9.76
CA ARG A 24 -27.22 -15.04 9.67
C ARG A 24 -27.44 -13.59 10.06
N PHE A 25 -26.40 -12.99 10.66
CA PHE A 25 -26.42 -11.64 11.19
C PHE A 25 -25.38 -10.81 10.46
N ALA A 26 -25.82 -9.71 9.85
CA ALA A 26 -24.95 -8.70 9.24
C ALA A 26 -25.11 -7.37 9.99
N GLU A 27 -24.00 -6.80 10.41
CA GLU A 27 -23.94 -5.49 11.04
C GLU A 27 -23.33 -4.51 10.03
N VAL A 28 -24.10 -3.49 9.64
CA VAL A 28 -23.60 -2.42 8.76
C VAL A 28 -23.19 -1.25 9.66
N ARG A 29 -21.91 -0.90 9.62
CA ARG A 29 -21.35 0.28 10.28
C ARG A 29 -21.20 1.38 9.23
N HIS A 30 -21.67 2.59 9.53
CA HIS A 30 -21.44 3.73 8.64
C HIS A 30 -19.95 4.13 8.68
N PHE A 31 -19.39 4.40 7.50
CA PHE A 31 -17.97 4.70 7.31
C PHE A 31 -17.69 6.22 7.24
N GLU A 32 -18.70 7.09 7.31
CA GLU A 32 -18.59 8.52 6.94
C GLU A 32 -18.41 9.55 8.09
N GLU A 33 -18.11 9.15 9.32
CA GLU A 33 -17.72 10.09 10.40
C GLU A 33 -16.24 10.00 10.74
N ILE A 34 -15.39 10.08 9.71
CA ILE A 34 -13.94 10.14 9.87
C ILE A 34 -13.51 11.60 9.62
N PHE A 35 -12.90 12.20 10.63
CA PHE A 35 -12.23 13.50 10.66
C PHE A 35 -13.12 14.77 10.60
N ARG A 36 -13.44 15.30 11.79
CA ARG A 36 -13.42 16.76 11.99
C ARG A 36 -12.32 17.09 12.99
N GLU A 37 -11.27 17.72 12.51
CA GLU A 37 -10.30 18.45 13.33
C GLU A 37 -11.03 19.56 14.10
N GLY A 38 -10.90 19.53 15.42
CA GLY A 38 -11.20 20.66 16.29
C GLY A 38 -9.93 21.02 17.07
N MET A 39 -9.35 22.17 16.77
CA MET A 39 -8.19 22.73 17.48
C MET A 39 -8.46 22.95 18.98
N ALA A 40 -7.45 22.58 19.77
CA ALA A 40 -6.91 23.20 20.99
C ALA A 40 -7.82 23.54 22.20
N GLY A 41 -7.34 23.14 23.39
CA GLY A 41 -7.72 23.75 24.66
C GLY A 41 -7.25 22.94 25.89
N GLU A 42 -6.05 23.23 26.38
CA GLU A 42 -5.58 22.79 27.70
C GLU A 42 -6.41 23.38 28.85
N SER A 43 -6.30 22.73 30.02
CA SER A 43 -6.71 23.13 31.38
C SER A 43 -8.16 22.91 31.80
N ALA A 44 -8.43 21.74 32.41
CA ALA A 44 -9.11 21.61 33.72
C ALA A 44 -9.26 20.13 34.09
N GLN A 45 -8.42 19.66 35.04
CA GLN A 45 -8.61 18.39 35.72
C GLN A 45 -9.15 18.70 37.12
N GLN A 46 -10.34 18.18 37.48
CA GLN A 46 -10.55 17.43 38.74
C GLN A 46 -12.01 17.03 38.98
N GLN A 47 -12.15 15.78 39.41
CA GLN A 47 -13.30 15.18 40.11
C GLN A 47 -14.53 14.78 39.29
N GLN A 48 -14.43 13.63 38.62
CA GLN A 48 -15.47 12.57 38.67
C GLN A 48 -15.00 11.37 37.85
N GLN A 49 -14.41 10.37 38.49
CA GLN A 49 -14.16 9.09 37.84
C GLN A 49 -14.17 7.97 38.86
N GLN A 50 -15.34 7.38 39.05
CA GLN A 50 -15.44 6.05 39.65
C GLN A 50 -16.67 5.23 39.22
N GLN A 51 -17.36 5.57 38.11
CA GLN A 51 -18.63 4.90 37.82
C GLN A 51 -19.00 4.76 36.33
N GLU A 52 -18.08 4.55 35.39
CA GLU A 52 -18.48 4.49 33.94
C GLU A 52 -17.77 3.43 33.08
N GLY A 53 -16.95 2.54 33.67
CA GLY A 53 -16.32 1.42 32.93
C GLY A 53 -17.15 0.13 32.87
N GLN A 54 -18.28 0.08 33.59
CA GLN A 54 -19.07 -1.15 33.75
C GLN A 54 -20.22 -1.25 32.74
N GLN A 55 -20.59 -0.15 32.09
CA GLN A 55 -21.81 -0.04 31.27
C GLN A 55 -21.63 -0.56 29.83
N GLY A 56 -20.46 -0.33 29.20
CA GLY A 56 -20.18 -0.78 27.83
C GLY A 56 -20.05 -2.29 27.65
N ASN A 57 -19.61 -3.02 28.68
CA ASN A 57 -19.60 -4.49 28.64
C ASN A 57 -21.01 -5.08 28.80
N GLN A 58 -21.92 -4.39 29.48
CA GLN A 58 -23.29 -4.87 29.70
C GLN A 58 -24.12 -4.78 28.41
N SER A 59 -23.95 -3.72 27.60
CA SER A 59 -24.69 -3.58 26.34
C SER A 59 -24.30 -4.65 25.30
N GLU A 60 -23.04 -5.08 25.26
CA GLU A 60 -22.59 -6.18 24.41
C GLU A 60 -23.15 -7.54 24.85
N GLU A 61 -23.21 -7.79 26.15
CA GLU A 61 -23.77 -9.01 26.71
C GLU A 61 -25.27 -9.14 26.40
N LEU A 62 -26.03 -8.04 26.50
CA LEU A 62 -27.45 -8.01 26.14
C LEU A 62 -27.71 -8.31 24.66
N ILE A 63 -26.89 -7.75 23.77
CA ILE A 63 -26.99 -8.02 22.33
C ILE A 63 -26.71 -9.50 22.04
N LYS A 64 -25.75 -10.10 22.73
CA LYS A 64 -25.43 -11.53 22.59
C LYS A 64 -26.57 -12.41 23.09
N GLN A 65 -27.11 -12.12 24.27
CA GLN A 65 -28.23 -12.88 24.83
C GLN A 65 -29.48 -12.79 23.94
N GLN A 66 -29.82 -11.59 23.44
CA GLN A 66 -30.95 -11.42 22.53
C GLN A 66 -30.75 -12.18 21.20
N LYS A 67 -29.51 -12.27 20.73
CA LYS A 67 -29.15 -13.09 19.56
C LYS A 67 -29.30 -14.59 19.82
N GLU A 68 -29.02 -15.06 21.02
CA GLU A 68 -29.21 -16.47 21.39
C GLU A 68 -30.70 -16.84 21.43
N VAL A 69 -31.54 -15.98 22.02
CA VAL A 69 -33.01 -16.13 22.02
C VAL A 69 -33.55 -16.20 20.59
N LEU A 70 -33.15 -15.26 19.74
CA LEU A 70 -33.61 -15.18 18.36
C LEU A 70 -33.16 -16.37 17.48
N ASN A 71 -32.00 -16.95 17.77
CA ASN A 71 -31.60 -18.22 17.16
C ASN A 71 -32.39 -19.42 17.70
N ALA A 72 -32.75 -19.40 18.98
CA ALA A 72 -33.57 -20.45 19.58
C ALA A 72 -34.99 -20.44 18.99
N THR A 73 -35.64 -19.29 18.89
CA THR A 73 -36.96 -19.13 18.26
C THR A 73 -36.93 -19.51 16.78
N TRP A 74 -35.86 -19.18 16.05
CA TRP A 74 -35.68 -19.62 14.65
C TRP A 74 -35.54 -21.15 14.52
N LYS A 75 -34.83 -21.78 15.46
CA LYS A 75 -34.72 -23.24 15.52
C LYS A 75 -36.06 -23.88 15.84
N LEU A 76 -36.84 -23.32 16.77
CA LEU A 76 -38.18 -23.78 17.08
C LEU A 76 -39.06 -23.77 15.82
N LYS A 77 -39.09 -22.67 15.08
CA LYS A 77 -39.85 -22.58 13.82
C LYS A 77 -39.50 -23.71 12.83
N ARG A 78 -38.21 -24.01 12.67
CA ARG A 78 -37.75 -25.09 11.78
C ARG A 78 -38.01 -26.50 12.32
N LEU A 79 -38.09 -26.64 13.64
CA LEU A 79 -38.44 -27.90 14.30
C LEU A 79 -39.94 -28.19 14.19
N VAL A 80 -40.81 -27.18 14.26
CA VAL A 80 -42.28 -27.36 14.06
C VAL A 80 -42.61 -27.99 12.73
N GLU A 81 -41.90 -27.60 11.65
CA GLU A 81 -42.08 -28.17 10.31
C GLU A 81 -41.82 -29.69 10.25
N ASN A 82 -41.04 -30.25 11.18
CA ASN A 82 -40.64 -31.66 11.18
C ASN A 82 -41.13 -32.47 12.40
N ASN A 83 -41.32 -31.82 13.55
CA ASN A 83 -41.66 -32.42 14.86
C ASN A 83 -42.53 -31.44 15.69
N PRO A 84 -43.83 -31.28 15.36
CA PRO A 84 -44.70 -30.29 15.99
C PRO A 84 -44.93 -30.53 17.51
N ALA A 85 -44.87 -31.79 17.95
CA ALA A 85 -45.07 -32.15 19.36
C ALA A 85 -44.01 -31.57 20.33
N GLN A 86 -42.81 -31.22 19.85
CA GLN A 86 -41.75 -30.64 20.68
C GLN A 86 -41.94 -29.13 20.93
N LEU A 87 -42.82 -28.47 20.16
CA LEU A 87 -43.07 -27.04 20.29
C LEU A 87 -43.58 -26.66 21.67
N LEU A 88 -44.53 -27.43 22.22
CA LEU A 88 -45.13 -27.14 23.52
C LEU A 88 -44.16 -27.36 24.69
N GLU A 89 -43.10 -28.16 24.51
CA GLU A 89 -42.06 -28.37 25.52
C GLU A 89 -40.97 -27.29 25.45
N ASP A 90 -40.56 -26.89 24.25
CA ASP A 90 -39.43 -25.98 24.08
C ASP A 90 -39.81 -24.48 24.02
N ALA A 91 -41.04 -24.15 23.61
CA ALA A 91 -41.56 -22.77 23.63
C ALA A 91 -41.44 -22.09 25.01
N PRO A 92 -41.83 -22.72 26.15
CA PRO A 92 -41.68 -22.09 27.47
C PRO A 92 -40.21 -21.92 27.87
N VAL A 93 -39.28 -22.74 27.37
CA VAL A 93 -37.84 -22.60 27.63
C VAL A 93 -37.29 -21.35 26.92
N VAL A 94 -37.71 -21.12 25.68
CA VAL A 94 -37.30 -19.93 24.92
C VAL A 94 -37.96 -18.67 25.47
N GLN A 95 -39.23 -18.74 25.92
CA GLN A 95 -39.90 -17.67 26.65
C GLN A 95 -39.13 -17.30 27.93
N ALA A 96 -38.76 -18.28 28.76
CA ALA A 96 -37.98 -18.05 29.98
C ALA A 96 -36.60 -17.42 29.67
N GLY A 97 -36.00 -17.80 28.54
CA GLY A 97 -34.81 -17.15 28.00
C GLY A 97 -35.06 -15.68 27.69
N GLN A 98 -36.13 -15.36 26.97
CA GLN A 98 -36.51 -13.98 26.62
C GLN A 98 -36.81 -13.12 27.86
N GLU A 99 -37.45 -13.70 28.89
CA GLU A 99 -37.71 -13.05 30.18
C GLU A 99 -36.41 -12.71 30.94
N SER A 100 -35.43 -13.62 30.93
CA SER A 100 -34.12 -13.36 31.53
C SER A 100 -33.37 -12.20 30.84
N VAL A 101 -33.50 -12.07 29.51
CA VAL A 101 -32.94 -10.93 28.77
C VAL A 101 -33.68 -9.62 29.10
N ILE A 102 -35.00 -9.67 29.28
CA ILE A 102 -35.82 -8.51 29.71
C ILE A 102 -35.38 -8.02 31.09
N GLU A 103 -35.17 -8.93 32.05
CA GLU A 103 -34.69 -8.58 33.39
C GLU A 103 -33.30 -7.92 33.33
N SER A 104 -32.39 -8.51 32.55
CA SER A 104 -31.03 -7.99 32.36
C SER A 104 -31.04 -6.61 31.70
N ALA A 105 -31.88 -6.41 30.67
CA ALA A 105 -32.03 -5.14 29.98
C ALA A 105 -32.72 -4.07 30.85
N ALA A 106 -33.67 -4.45 31.70
CA ALA A 106 -34.32 -3.53 32.63
C ALA A 106 -33.37 -3.08 33.75
N ALA A 107 -32.53 -3.99 34.26
CA ALA A 107 -31.48 -3.67 35.23
C ALA A 107 -30.44 -2.72 34.65
N ALA A 108 -30.04 -2.94 33.38
CA ALA A 108 -29.15 -2.03 32.67
C ALA A 108 -29.78 -0.65 32.46
N GLY A 109 -31.08 -0.58 32.11
CA GLY A 109 -31.80 0.66 31.87
C GLY A 109 -32.02 1.53 33.11
N ALA A 110 -32.09 0.94 34.30
CA ALA A 110 -32.19 1.68 35.56
C ALA A 110 -30.92 2.49 35.89
N MET A 111 -29.79 2.17 35.24
CA MET A 111 -28.51 2.88 35.39
C MET A 111 -28.25 3.91 34.28
N VAL A 112 -29.11 4.00 33.27
CA VAL A 112 -28.96 4.94 32.14
C VAL A 112 -29.67 6.25 32.48
N GLY A 113 -28.89 7.30 32.75
CA GLY A 113 -29.39 8.67 32.88
C GLY A 113 -29.96 9.19 31.56
N ASP A 114 -31.03 9.97 31.67
CA ASP A 114 -31.91 10.45 30.59
C ASP A 114 -31.15 10.84 29.29
N SER A 115 -31.26 10.00 28.25
CA SER A 115 -30.68 10.22 26.92
C SER A 115 -31.41 9.37 25.87
N GLU A 116 -31.25 9.72 24.59
CA GLU A 116 -31.86 8.97 23.46
C GLU A 116 -31.48 7.48 23.44
N ALA A 117 -30.37 7.07 24.08
CA ALA A 117 -30.00 5.67 24.31
C ALA A 117 -31.03 4.93 25.19
N GLY A 118 -31.55 5.58 26.22
CA GLY A 118 -32.64 5.06 27.05
C GLY A 118 -33.93 4.83 26.25
N ARG A 119 -34.20 5.66 25.21
CA ARG A 119 -35.36 5.46 24.32
C ARG A 119 -35.20 4.21 23.46
N HIS A 120 -34.01 3.95 22.94
CA HIS A 120 -33.73 2.73 22.17
C HIS A 120 -33.76 1.48 23.07
N LEU A 121 -33.29 1.57 24.31
CA LEU A 121 -33.41 0.48 25.26
C LEU A 121 -34.88 0.20 25.65
N GLN A 122 -35.68 1.25 25.83
CA GLN A 122 -37.12 1.10 26.09
C GLN A 122 -37.84 0.46 24.90
N GLN A 123 -37.51 0.86 23.66
CA GLN A 123 -38.01 0.21 22.44
C GLN A 123 -37.61 -1.27 22.37
N ALA A 124 -36.37 -1.60 22.79
CA ALA A 124 -35.92 -2.98 22.86
C ALA A 124 -36.72 -3.79 23.90
N LEU A 125 -36.91 -3.24 25.11
CA LEU A 125 -37.68 -3.88 26.18
C LEU A 125 -39.15 -4.11 25.81
N GLU A 126 -39.79 -3.16 25.14
CA GLU A 126 -41.16 -3.29 24.66
C GLU A 126 -41.26 -4.43 23.63
N ALA A 127 -40.36 -4.45 22.65
CA ALA A 127 -40.31 -5.50 21.63
C ALA A 127 -40.02 -6.88 22.25
N MET A 128 -39.11 -6.99 23.23
CA MET A 128 -38.84 -8.25 23.93
C MET A 128 -40.05 -8.75 24.71
N ARG A 129 -40.81 -7.86 25.38
CA ARG A 129 -42.03 -8.24 26.11
C ARG A 129 -43.13 -8.71 25.16
N SER A 130 -43.27 -8.08 24.00
CA SER A 130 -44.19 -8.55 22.96
C SER A 130 -43.77 -9.92 22.44
N ALA A 131 -42.47 -10.18 22.24
CA ALA A 131 -41.96 -11.50 21.87
C ALA A 131 -42.28 -12.56 22.95
N ALA A 132 -42.01 -12.27 24.22
CA ALA A 132 -42.30 -13.17 25.34
C ALA A 132 -43.81 -13.50 25.41
N GLY A 133 -44.69 -12.51 25.23
CA GLY A 133 -46.14 -12.73 25.22
C GLY A 133 -46.64 -13.56 24.04
N GLU A 134 -46.03 -13.42 22.86
CA GLU A 134 -46.35 -14.27 21.70
C GLU A 134 -45.85 -15.71 21.90
N LEU A 135 -44.71 -15.91 22.56
CA LEU A 135 -44.19 -17.23 22.93
C LEU A 135 -45.02 -17.91 24.03
N GLU A 136 -45.49 -17.15 25.02
CA GLU A 136 -46.36 -17.65 26.10
C GLU A 136 -47.73 -18.10 25.58
N ALA A 137 -48.25 -17.41 24.56
CA ALA A 137 -49.57 -17.67 24.01
C ALA A 137 -49.61 -18.82 22.99
N ILE A 138 -48.47 -19.51 22.76
CA ILE A 138 -48.39 -20.75 21.97
C ILE A 138 -49.12 -21.85 22.74
N SER A 139 -50.22 -22.35 22.17
CA SER A 139 -51.09 -23.34 22.83
C SER A 139 -51.42 -24.54 21.96
N ALA A 140 -51.09 -24.49 20.67
CA ALA A 140 -51.16 -25.60 19.74
C ALA A 140 -49.77 -26.00 19.22
N GLU A 141 -49.63 -27.28 18.86
CA GLU A 141 -48.40 -27.88 18.34
C GLU A 141 -47.99 -27.34 16.94
N ASP A 142 -48.84 -26.54 16.28
CA ASP A 142 -48.63 -25.98 14.93
C ASP A 142 -48.94 -24.46 14.86
N ASP A 143 -48.66 -23.73 15.94
CA ASP A 143 -48.86 -22.26 16.04
C ASP A 143 -47.72 -21.47 15.34
N VAL A 144 -47.37 -21.84 14.10
CA VAL A 144 -46.36 -21.15 13.27
C VAL A 144 -46.58 -19.63 13.18
N PRO A 145 -47.82 -19.10 13.05
CA PRO A 145 -48.04 -17.65 12.99
C PRO A 145 -47.57 -16.90 14.24
N ARG A 146 -47.62 -17.52 15.43
CA ARG A 146 -47.15 -16.89 16.68
C ARG A 146 -45.63 -16.89 16.78
N LEU A 147 -44.98 -17.95 16.30
CA LEU A 147 -43.51 -17.97 16.19
C LEU A 147 -43.00 -16.91 15.22
N ASP A 148 -43.72 -16.67 14.12
CA ASP A 148 -43.39 -15.59 13.19
C ASP A 148 -43.58 -14.20 13.79
N ALA A 149 -44.63 -14.00 14.59
CA ALA A 149 -44.83 -12.77 15.35
C ALA A 149 -43.71 -12.56 16.38
N ALA A 150 -43.36 -13.61 17.15
CA ALA A 150 -42.27 -13.58 18.13
C ALA A 150 -40.93 -13.23 17.48
N LEU A 151 -40.58 -13.87 16.35
CA LEU A 151 -39.35 -13.57 15.60
C LEU A 151 -39.30 -12.12 15.11
N GLY A 152 -40.43 -11.58 14.65
CA GLY A 152 -40.52 -10.17 14.24
C GLY A 152 -40.22 -9.21 15.39
N HIS A 153 -40.77 -9.50 16.57
CA HIS A 153 -40.53 -8.73 17.79
C HIS A 153 -39.08 -8.86 18.31
N GLU A 154 -38.51 -10.06 18.28
CA GLU A 154 -37.11 -10.30 18.67
C GLU A 154 -36.11 -9.60 17.72
N GLN A 155 -36.41 -9.56 16.41
CA GLN A 155 -35.60 -8.83 15.43
C GLN A 155 -35.64 -7.32 15.68
N ALA A 156 -36.82 -6.79 16.01
CA ALA A 156 -36.98 -5.39 16.37
C ALA A 156 -36.21 -5.04 17.66
N ALA A 157 -36.25 -5.92 18.67
CA ALA A 157 -35.46 -5.77 19.89
C ALA A 157 -33.96 -5.76 19.61
N TYR A 158 -33.47 -6.71 18.80
CA TYR A 158 -32.07 -6.78 18.39
C TYR A 158 -31.60 -5.53 17.64
N ALA A 159 -32.43 -5.01 16.72
CA ALA A 159 -32.13 -3.78 16.00
C ALA A 159 -32.06 -2.55 16.92
N ALA A 160 -32.95 -2.46 17.91
CA ALA A 160 -32.96 -1.37 18.88
C ALA A 160 -31.72 -1.39 19.80
N LEU A 161 -31.29 -2.57 20.26
CA LEU A 161 -30.05 -2.72 21.04
C LEU A 161 -28.80 -2.35 20.24
N LEU A 162 -28.74 -2.69 18.94
CA LEU A 162 -27.63 -2.30 18.08
C LEU A 162 -27.54 -0.78 17.89
N LYS A 163 -28.68 -0.08 17.79
CA LYS A 163 -28.74 1.38 17.69
C LYS A 163 -28.28 2.06 18.99
N MET A 164 -28.66 1.50 20.13
CA MET A 164 -28.18 1.95 21.45
C MET A 164 -26.65 1.89 21.51
N ARG A 165 -26.05 0.74 21.17
CA ARG A 165 -24.59 0.54 21.19
C ARG A 165 -23.84 1.44 20.21
N ALA A 166 -24.35 1.62 18.99
CA ALA A 166 -23.68 2.44 17.97
C ALA A 166 -23.44 3.87 18.45
N ARG A 167 -24.40 4.44 19.21
CA ARG A 167 -24.31 5.80 19.74
C ARG A 167 -23.54 5.89 21.06
N GLU A 168 -23.53 4.84 21.89
CA GLU A 168 -22.61 4.75 23.04
C GLU A 168 -21.14 4.88 22.59
N PHE A 169 -20.78 4.24 21.46
CA PHE A 169 -19.44 4.34 20.86
C PHE A 169 -19.13 5.72 20.27
N GLU A 170 -20.13 6.41 19.72
CA GLU A 170 -20.00 7.76 19.14
C GLU A 170 -19.69 8.81 20.23
N VAL A 171 -20.37 8.72 21.38
CA VAL A 171 -20.13 9.59 22.54
C VAL A 171 -18.79 9.29 23.22
N GLN A 172 -18.38 8.02 23.34
CA GLN A 172 -17.08 7.64 23.90
C GLN A 172 -15.90 8.06 23.02
N ARG A 173 -16.06 8.02 21.69
CA ARG A 173 -15.03 8.46 20.74
C ARG A 173 -14.86 9.98 20.74
N ALA A 174 -15.90 10.74 21.06
CA ALA A 174 -15.82 12.20 21.24
C ALA A 174 -15.06 12.64 22.50
N GLN A 175 -14.82 11.75 23.47
CA GLN A 175 -14.25 12.10 24.78
C GLN A 175 -12.89 11.45 25.10
N GLN A 176 -12.31 10.65 24.20
CA GLN A 176 -11.15 9.83 24.55
C GLN A 176 -10.00 9.94 23.54
N GLN A 177 -9.22 11.01 23.67
CA GLN A 177 -7.87 11.08 23.13
C GLN A 177 -6.90 11.63 24.20
N SER A 178 -6.37 10.75 25.08
CA SER A 178 -4.93 10.70 25.43
C SER A 178 -4.58 9.82 26.66
N SER A 179 -3.65 8.90 26.39
CA SER A 179 -2.57 8.38 27.24
C SER A 179 -2.81 7.33 28.35
N SER A 180 -1.80 6.47 28.46
CA SER A 180 -1.70 5.14 29.08
C SER A 180 -0.84 5.12 30.36
N SER A 181 -1.18 4.29 31.36
CA SER A 181 -0.25 3.33 32.04
C SER A 181 -0.86 2.59 33.26
N SER A 182 -0.66 1.25 33.28
CA SER A 182 -0.56 0.22 34.37
C SER A 182 -1.50 0.25 35.60
N SER A 183 -2.08 -0.86 36.14
CA SER A 183 -1.50 -2.18 36.45
C SER A 183 -2.53 -3.31 36.81
N SER A 184 -2.09 -4.56 36.60
CA SER A 184 -2.37 -5.83 37.32
C SER A 184 -3.79 -6.47 37.40
N ALA A 185 -4.10 -7.38 36.47
CA ALA A 185 -4.87 -8.62 36.71
C ALA A 185 -4.55 -9.65 35.61
N SER A 186 -3.60 -10.53 35.90
CA SER A 186 -2.91 -11.38 34.90
C SER A 186 -3.63 -12.73 34.66
N GLN A 187 -3.42 -13.24 33.44
CA GLN A 187 -3.46 -14.66 33.02
C GLN A 187 -4.64 -15.15 32.14
N ARG A 188 -5.81 -14.49 32.11
CA ARG A 188 -6.83 -14.73 31.06
C ARG A 188 -6.80 -13.67 29.95
N GLN A 189 -6.39 -12.45 30.31
CA GLN A 189 -6.13 -11.35 29.38
C GLN A 189 -4.98 -11.66 28.42
N GLN A 190 -3.99 -12.48 28.80
CA GLN A 190 -2.77 -12.69 28.01
C GLN A 190 -2.99 -13.40 26.67
N ARG A 191 -4.01 -14.27 26.55
CA ARG A 191 -4.34 -14.96 25.28
C ARG A 191 -5.19 -14.12 24.33
N GLN A 192 -6.06 -13.26 24.87
CA GLN A 192 -6.77 -12.27 24.07
C GLN A 192 -5.87 -11.09 23.71
N MET A 193 -4.96 -10.70 24.60
CA MET A 193 -3.91 -9.72 24.31
C MET A 193 -2.99 -10.25 23.23
N GLN A 194 -2.46 -11.48 23.28
CA GLN A 194 -1.65 -12.01 22.17
C GLN A 194 -2.40 -12.03 20.83
N ASN A 195 -3.69 -12.37 20.80
CA ASN A 195 -4.47 -12.30 19.55
C ASN A 195 -4.84 -10.87 19.14
N MET A 196 -4.96 -9.93 20.06
CA MET A 196 -5.20 -8.52 19.77
C MET A 196 -3.90 -7.75 19.48
N GLU A 197 -2.78 -8.19 20.03
CA GLU A 197 -1.41 -7.74 19.80
C GLU A 197 -0.96 -8.26 18.44
N LEU A 198 -1.15 -9.55 18.11
CA LEU A 198 -0.92 -10.07 16.75
C LEU A 198 -1.78 -9.32 15.72
N LYS A 199 -3.07 -9.09 15.98
CA LYS A 199 -3.94 -8.30 15.08
C LYS A 199 -3.63 -6.81 15.08
N GLN A 200 -3.00 -6.26 16.12
CA GLN A 200 -2.55 -4.86 16.16
C GLN A 200 -1.16 -4.69 15.57
N GLU A 201 -0.29 -5.68 15.70
CA GLU A 201 1.00 -5.81 15.07
C GLU A 201 0.79 -5.98 13.58
N GLU A 202 -0.04 -6.93 13.13
CA GLU A 202 -0.49 -7.05 11.73
C GLU A 202 -1.02 -5.71 11.22
N LYS A 203 -1.92 -5.03 11.95
CA LYS A 203 -2.41 -3.71 11.54
C LYS A 203 -1.37 -2.59 11.60
N ARG A 204 -0.36 -2.67 12.46
CA ARG A 204 0.74 -1.69 12.53
C ARG A 204 1.74 -1.93 11.40
N TYR A 205 2.05 -3.19 11.09
CA TYR A 205 2.87 -3.58 9.95
C TYR A 205 2.16 -3.33 8.63
N GLU A 206 0.85 -3.55 8.53
CA GLU A 206 0.01 -3.19 7.37
C GLU A 206 -0.05 -1.67 7.20
N THR A 207 -0.27 -0.90 8.28
CA THR A 207 -0.23 0.58 8.22
C THR A 207 1.16 1.11 7.88
N GLN A 208 2.24 0.49 8.39
CA GLN A 208 3.62 0.86 8.08
C GLN A 208 4.01 0.49 6.65
N ARG A 209 3.63 -0.71 6.17
CA ARG A 209 3.84 -1.13 4.78
C ARG A 209 3.07 -0.22 3.83
N PHE A 210 1.81 0.11 4.12
CA PHE A 210 1.03 1.03 3.29
C PHE A 210 1.62 2.45 3.26
N ALA A 211 2.12 2.95 4.40
CA ALA A 211 2.81 4.24 4.45
C ALA A 211 4.15 4.21 3.72
N GLN A 212 4.88 3.09 3.78
CA GLN A 212 6.16 2.90 3.10
C GLN A 212 5.97 2.73 1.58
N GLU A 213 4.94 2.01 1.15
CA GLU A 213 4.53 1.88 -0.26
C GLU A 213 4.10 3.23 -0.83
N GLN A 214 3.27 4.02 -0.13
CA GLN A 214 2.94 5.38 -0.56
C GLN A 214 4.18 6.28 -0.65
N GLN A 215 5.12 6.15 0.29
CA GLN A 215 6.34 6.94 0.26
C GLN A 215 7.26 6.52 -0.89
N GLN A 216 7.35 5.22 -1.20
CA GLN A 216 8.10 4.72 -2.35
C GLN A 216 7.46 5.15 -3.68
N GLU A 217 6.13 5.09 -3.78
CA GLU A 217 5.40 5.52 -4.97
C GLU A 217 5.59 7.02 -5.22
N ALA A 218 5.46 7.86 -4.19
CA ALA A 218 5.72 9.30 -4.29
C ALA A 218 7.18 9.61 -4.66
N ARG A 219 8.16 8.82 -4.18
CA ARG A 219 9.55 8.97 -4.60
C ARG A 219 9.74 8.62 -6.07
N ARG A 220 9.17 7.50 -6.52
CA ARG A 220 9.22 7.05 -7.93
C ARG A 220 8.56 8.06 -8.87
N GLU A 221 7.43 8.62 -8.48
CA GLU A 221 6.77 9.70 -9.24
C GLU A 221 7.70 10.89 -9.40
N ALA A 222 8.33 11.34 -8.31
CA ALA A 222 9.23 12.47 -8.38
C ALA A 222 10.52 12.20 -9.18
N THR A 223 11.08 10.99 -9.10
CA THR A 223 12.20 10.59 -9.98
C THR A 223 11.82 10.68 -11.45
N ARG A 224 10.59 10.27 -11.81
CA ARG A 224 10.09 10.39 -13.19
C ARG A 224 9.96 11.85 -13.61
N GLU A 225 9.50 12.73 -12.72
CA GLU A 225 9.43 14.16 -12.99
C GLU A 225 10.82 14.78 -13.16
N ASP A 226 11.77 14.46 -12.27
CA ASP A 226 13.18 14.86 -12.35
C ASP A 226 13.81 14.43 -13.69
N LEU A 227 13.57 13.21 -14.16
CA LEU A 227 14.06 12.71 -15.45
C LEU A 227 13.44 13.43 -16.65
N GLN A 228 12.16 13.79 -16.57
CA GLN A 228 11.50 14.51 -17.66
C GLN A 228 12.00 15.95 -17.76
N MET A 229 12.25 16.60 -16.61
CA MET A 229 12.91 17.91 -16.57
C MET A 229 14.34 17.83 -17.10
N LEU A 230 15.11 16.80 -16.70
CA LEU A 230 16.44 16.53 -17.23
C LEU A 230 16.45 16.40 -18.76
N ASN A 231 15.54 15.59 -19.31
CA ASN A 231 15.46 15.37 -20.76
C ASN A 231 15.13 16.66 -21.51
N ARG A 232 14.22 17.47 -20.94
CA ARG A 232 13.87 18.77 -21.52
C ARG A 232 15.03 19.75 -21.46
N LEU A 233 15.76 19.82 -20.34
CA LEU A 233 16.94 20.66 -20.19
C LEU A 233 18.06 20.26 -21.17
N LYS A 234 18.33 18.96 -21.33
CA LYS A 234 19.28 18.47 -22.33
C LYS A 234 18.88 18.80 -23.76
N GLU A 235 17.58 18.74 -24.07
CA GLU A 235 17.07 19.16 -25.37
C GLU A 235 17.26 20.67 -25.59
N LEU A 236 16.89 21.49 -24.61
CA LEU A 236 17.06 22.94 -24.64
C LEU A 236 18.54 23.33 -24.80
N ALA A 237 19.44 22.71 -24.05
CA ALA A 237 20.89 22.90 -24.19
C ALA A 237 21.36 22.60 -25.62
N ARG A 238 21.00 21.43 -26.17
CA ARG A 238 21.37 21.04 -27.55
C ARG A 238 20.80 21.99 -28.60
N ARG A 239 19.54 22.40 -28.45
CA ARG A 239 18.90 23.37 -29.36
C ARG A 239 19.59 24.73 -29.27
N GLN A 240 19.84 25.23 -28.06
CA GLN A 240 20.55 26.51 -27.85
C GLN A 240 21.97 26.49 -28.41
N GLY A 241 22.71 25.40 -28.23
CA GLY A 241 24.03 25.21 -28.84
C GLY A 241 23.97 25.21 -30.37
N SER A 242 23.00 24.50 -30.95
CA SER A 242 22.81 24.49 -32.41
C SER A 242 22.46 25.86 -33.00
N ILE A 243 21.60 26.63 -32.33
CA ILE A 243 21.27 28.01 -32.69
C ILE A 243 22.54 28.87 -32.59
N THR A 244 23.26 28.78 -31.49
CA THR A 244 24.49 29.54 -31.24
C THR A 244 25.57 29.28 -32.29
N ASP A 245 25.76 28.02 -32.67
CA ASP A 245 26.71 27.64 -33.74
C ASP A 245 26.25 28.17 -35.10
N LYS A 246 24.95 28.10 -35.40
CA LYS A 246 24.40 28.65 -36.64
C LYS A 246 24.54 30.17 -36.71
N ILE A 247 24.38 30.88 -35.58
CA ILE A 247 24.63 32.33 -35.50
C ILE A 247 26.08 32.66 -35.86
N LYS A 248 27.05 31.94 -35.29
CA LYS A 248 28.48 32.12 -35.59
C LYS A 248 28.78 31.84 -37.07
N GLU A 249 28.16 30.80 -37.64
CA GLU A 249 28.30 30.44 -39.05
C GLU A 249 27.73 31.54 -39.97
N LEU A 250 26.52 32.01 -39.70
CA LEU A 250 25.86 33.06 -40.48
C LEU A 250 26.55 34.40 -40.36
N GLN A 251 27.13 34.70 -39.20
CA GLN A 251 27.97 35.88 -39.02
C GLN A 251 29.19 35.83 -39.95
N ALA A 252 29.92 34.72 -39.99
CA ALA A 252 31.06 34.55 -40.88
C ALA A 252 30.66 34.66 -42.36
N MET A 253 29.54 34.05 -42.74
CA MET A 253 28.99 34.17 -44.09
C MET A 253 28.60 35.62 -44.45
N LEU A 254 28.03 36.37 -43.49
CA LEU A 254 27.62 37.76 -43.70
C LEU A 254 28.82 38.70 -43.89
N GLU A 255 29.94 38.41 -43.23
CA GLU A 255 31.21 39.12 -43.42
C GLU A 255 31.87 38.81 -44.79
N GLU A 256 31.71 37.59 -45.31
CA GLU A 256 32.28 37.16 -46.60
C GLU A 256 31.39 37.53 -47.81
N ALA A 257 30.08 37.71 -47.61
CA ALA A 257 29.10 37.99 -48.67
C ALA A 257 29.42 39.25 -49.48
N GLN A 258 29.50 39.10 -50.80
CA GLN A 258 29.90 40.19 -51.72
C GLN A 258 28.71 40.83 -52.42
N THR A 259 27.59 40.11 -52.51
CA THR A 259 26.37 40.57 -53.19
C THR A 259 25.25 40.89 -52.19
N GLU A 260 24.34 41.79 -52.57
CA GLU A 260 23.16 42.09 -51.74
C GLU A 260 22.15 40.92 -51.73
N GLU A 261 22.12 40.09 -52.77
CA GLU A 261 21.28 38.89 -52.81
C GLU A 261 21.73 37.85 -51.76
N GLU A 262 23.04 37.59 -51.64
CA GLU A 262 23.61 36.69 -50.61
C GLU A 262 23.30 37.21 -49.19
N LYS A 263 23.41 38.52 -48.96
CA LYS A 263 23.07 39.12 -47.66
C LYS A 263 21.59 39.00 -47.32
N GLU A 264 20.70 39.14 -48.30
CA GLU A 264 19.26 38.95 -48.11
C GLU A 264 18.88 37.49 -47.83
N GLU A 265 19.61 36.52 -48.39
CA GLU A 265 19.42 35.10 -48.04
C GLU A 265 19.86 34.81 -46.60
N ILE A 266 21.02 35.32 -46.19
CA ILE A 266 21.53 35.17 -44.82
C ILE A 266 20.58 35.82 -43.80
N ARG A 267 20.05 37.01 -44.10
CA ARG A 267 19.04 37.67 -43.24
C ARG A 267 17.77 36.84 -43.06
N ARG A 268 17.31 36.16 -44.12
CA ARG A 268 16.17 35.24 -44.04
C ARG A 268 16.48 33.97 -43.24
N GLU A 269 17.74 33.55 -43.18
CA GLU A 269 18.17 32.48 -42.26
C GLU A 269 18.23 32.96 -40.81
N LEU A 270 18.70 34.18 -40.57
CA LEU A 270 18.69 34.79 -39.24
C LEU A 270 17.27 35.00 -38.69
N GLU A 271 16.33 35.44 -39.52
CA GLU A 271 14.92 35.58 -39.13
C GLU A 271 14.29 34.24 -38.74
N ARG A 272 14.65 33.14 -39.44
CA ARG A 272 14.22 31.79 -39.06
C ARG A 272 14.82 31.34 -37.73
N LEU A 273 16.11 31.61 -37.50
CA LEU A 273 16.74 31.33 -36.20
C LEU A 273 16.14 32.16 -35.06
N GLU A 274 15.73 33.40 -35.34
CA GLU A 274 15.04 34.23 -34.35
C GLU A 274 13.70 33.61 -33.96
N GLU A 275 12.93 33.09 -34.92
CA GLU A 275 11.69 32.37 -34.66
C GLU A 275 11.94 31.09 -33.84
N GLU A 276 12.96 30.30 -34.19
CA GLU A 276 13.39 29.12 -33.41
C GLU A 276 13.82 29.50 -31.98
N GLN A 277 14.51 30.64 -31.79
CA GLN A 277 14.90 31.12 -30.47
C GLN A 277 13.69 31.57 -29.63
N ARG A 278 12.65 32.14 -30.26
CA ARG A 278 11.39 32.49 -29.57
C ARG A 278 10.62 31.24 -29.15
N GLU A 279 10.55 30.24 -30.03
CA GLU A 279 9.98 28.92 -29.69
C GLU A 279 10.74 28.29 -28.50
N LEU A 280 12.07 28.39 -28.47
CA LEU A 280 12.87 27.93 -27.33
C LEU A 280 12.50 28.65 -26.02
N VAL A 281 12.23 29.96 -26.06
CA VAL A 281 11.78 30.71 -24.86
C VAL A 281 10.38 30.27 -24.40
N GLU A 282 9.47 29.95 -25.32
CA GLU A 282 8.17 29.37 -24.99
C GLU A 282 8.32 27.98 -24.35
N ASP A 283 9.21 27.15 -24.89
CA ASP A 283 9.57 25.84 -24.34
C ASP A 283 10.13 25.94 -22.90
N LEU A 284 10.86 27.03 -22.58
CA LEU A 284 11.34 27.33 -21.23
C LEU A 284 10.22 27.75 -20.29
N ASP A 285 9.27 28.55 -20.78
CA ASP A 285 8.12 28.96 -19.99
C ASP A 285 7.26 27.75 -19.60
N GLU A 286 7.06 26.80 -20.52
CA GLU A 286 6.39 25.52 -20.22
C GLU A 286 7.16 24.71 -19.15
N LEU A 287 8.49 24.64 -19.26
CA LEU A 287 9.32 23.95 -18.27
C LEU A 287 9.23 24.63 -16.88
N ASN A 288 9.20 25.96 -16.83
CA ASN A 288 9.06 26.72 -15.58
C ASN A 288 7.67 26.49 -14.95
N GLU A 289 6.60 26.54 -15.75
CA GLU A 289 5.23 26.23 -15.28
C GLU A 289 5.15 24.80 -14.72
N ARG A 290 5.84 23.85 -15.35
CA ARG A 290 5.91 22.48 -14.86
C ARG A 290 6.63 22.38 -13.51
N MET A 291 7.74 23.08 -13.33
CA MET A 291 8.43 23.18 -12.04
C MET A 291 7.58 23.88 -10.97
N GLU A 292 6.63 24.74 -11.35
CA GLU A 292 5.67 25.37 -10.44
C GLU A 292 4.54 24.46 -9.94
N THR A 293 4.35 23.29 -10.55
CA THR A 293 3.23 22.41 -10.21
C THR A 293 3.40 21.82 -8.80
N GLY A 294 2.34 21.94 -7.99
CA GLY A 294 2.14 21.34 -6.66
C GLY A 294 3.36 20.75 -5.95
N GLN A 295 3.70 19.50 -6.29
CA GLN A 295 4.75 18.71 -5.63
C GLN A 295 6.18 19.12 -6.03
N ASN A 296 6.38 19.69 -7.22
CA ASN A 296 7.68 20.17 -7.70
C ASN A 296 8.06 21.53 -7.13
N ARG A 297 7.06 22.37 -6.82
CA ARG A 297 7.27 23.75 -6.37
C ARG A 297 8.29 23.89 -5.23
N ASP A 298 8.17 23.06 -4.21
CA ASP A 298 9.04 23.11 -3.03
C ASP A 298 10.40 22.45 -3.27
N ARG A 299 10.50 21.57 -4.28
CA ARG A 299 11.71 20.80 -4.60
C ARG A 299 12.65 21.51 -5.57
N THR A 300 12.09 22.30 -6.50
CA THR A 300 12.84 22.92 -7.59
C THR A 300 13.03 24.42 -7.39
N THR A 301 13.06 24.91 -6.15
CA THR A 301 13.10 26.36 -5.89
C THR A 301 14.39 27.01 -6.38
N GLU A 302 15.54 26.38 -6.13
CA GLU A 302 16.86 26.90 -6.53
C GLU A 302 17.07 26.78 -8.04
N GLU A 303 16.67 25.66 -8.63
CA GLU A 303 16.77 25.37 -10.06
C GLU A 303 15.90 26.31 -10.89
N ARG A 304 14.78 26.81 -10.32
CA ARG A 304 13.96 27.81 -10.96
C ARG A 304 14.62 29.17 -11.03
N GLU A 305 15.34 29.58 -9.98
CA GLU A 305 16.13 30.82 -10.03
C GLU A 305 17.21 30.75 -11.11
N ASN A 306 17.85 29.59 -11.25
CA ASN A 306 18.83 29.32 -12.31
C ASN A 306 18.17 29.28 -13.70
N LEU A 307 16.97 28.68 -13.84
CA LEU A 307 16.24 28.66 -15.11
C LEU A 307 15.79 30.06 -15.52
N ASP A 308 15.37 30.91 -14.59
CA ASP A 308 15.01 32.30 -14.87
C ASP A 308 16.21 33.09 -15.42
N GLN A 309 17.43 32.82 -14.93
CA GLN A 309 18.65 33.41 -15.50
C GLN A 309 18.92 32.92 -16.93
N ALA A 310 18.75 31.61 -17.19
CA ALA A 310 18.89 31.03 -18.52
C ALA A 310 17.87 31.61 -19.51
N ARG A 311 16.64 31.83 -19.03
CA ARG A 311 15.58 32.50 -19.77
C ARG A 311 15.95 33.94 -20.13
N GLU A 312 16.52 34.71 -19.21
CA GLU A 312 17.00 36.06 -19.51
C GLU A 312 18.08 36.07 -20.59
N GLU A 313 19.02 35.13 -20.57
CA GLU A 313 20.07 35.02 -21.59
C GLU A 313 19.50 34.56 -22.94
N ALA A 314 18.53 33.64 -22.96
CA ALA A 314 17.80 33.25 -24.17
C ALA A 314 17.01 34.42 -24.79
N GLN A 315 16.34 35.23 -23.96
CA GLN A 315 15.65 36.45 -24.41
C GLN A 315 16.62 37.49 -24.98
N LYS A 316 17.75 37.73 -24.31
CA LYS A 316 18.81 38.62 -24.83
C LYS A 316 19.34 38.13 -26.17
N THR A 317 19.37 36.81 -26.39
CA THR A 317 19.78 36.21 -27.67
C THR A 317 18.76 36.57 -28.76
N ALA A 318 17.46 36.35 -28.52
CA ALA A 318 16.39 36.72 -29.45
C ALA A 318 16.40 38.22 -29.79
N GLU A 319 16.48 39.10 -28.78
CA GLU A 319 16.56 40.55 -28.98
C GLU A 319 17.82 40.95 -29.77
N SER A 320 18.96 40.30 -29.51
CA SER A 320 20.20 40.59 -30.23
C SER A 320 20.14 40.13 -31.68
N LEU A 321 19.44 39.03 -31.97
CA LEU A 321 19.17 38.58 -33.35
C LEU A 321 18.28 39.58 -34.09
N GLU A 322 17.18 40.03 -33.48
CA GLU A 322 16.27 41.02 -34.06
C GLU A 322 17.02 42.33 -34.41
N ASN A 323 17.99 42.71 -33.58
CA ASN A 323 18.80 43.91 -33.76
C ASN A 323 20.04 43.72 -34.68
N GLU A 324 20.18 42.59 -35.36
CA GLU A 324 21.34 42.21 -36.20
C GLU A 324 22.70 42.22 -35.44
N ARG A 325 22.70 42.04 -34.11
CA ARG A 325 23.92 42.03 -33.27
C ARG A 325 24.38 40.60 -32.99
N LEU A 326 24.89 39.94 -34.02
CA LEU A 326 25.22 38.50 -34.00
C LEU A 326 26.28 38.12 -32.94
N ASP A 327 27.30 38.95 -32.72
CA ASP A 327 28.29 38.73 -31.64
C ASP A 327 27.64 38.68 -30.25
N GLN A 328 26.68 39.57 -29.99
CA GLN A 328 25.99 39.64 -28.70
C GLN A 328 25.04 38.46 -28.55
N ALA A 329 24.34 38.11 -29.62
CA ALA A 329 23.47 36.93 -29.69
C ALA A 329 24.26 35.64 -29.41
N ALA A 330 25.38 35.40 -30.10
CA ALA A 330 26.19 34.20 -29.90
C ALA A 330 26.74 34.10 -28.47
N ASN A 331 27.17 35.21 -27.88
CA ASN A 331 27.69 35.22 -26.51
C ASN A 331 26.59 34.99 -25.46
N ALA A 332 25.39 35.55 -25.65
CA ALA A 332 24.25 35.30 -24.77
C ALA A 332 23.75 33.85 -24.92
N GLY A 333 23.67 33.35 -26.16
CA GLY A 333 23.29 31.97 -26.44
C GLY A 333 24.25 30.95 -25.82
N THR A 334 25.56 31.21 -25.86
CA THR A 334 26.56 30.36 -25.19
C THR A 334 26.37 30.35 -23.66
N ARG A 335 25.99 31.48 -23.05
CA ARG A 335 25.72 31.52 -21.59
C ARG A 335 24.43 30.78 -21.23
N ALA A 336 23.38 30.94 -22.03
CA ALA A 336 22.14 30.18 -21.85
C ALA A 336 22.38 28.67 -21.97
N GLU A 337 23.14 28.24 -22.97
CA GLU A 337 23.55 26.84 -23.16
C GLU A 337 24.26 26.28 -21.92
N GLN A 338 25.26 27.00 -21.40
CA GLN A 338 25.97 26.62 -20.17
C GLN A 338 25.03 26.47 -18.97
N GLN A 339 24.09 27.40 -18.79
CA GLN A 339 23.12 27.33 -17.69
C GLN A 339 22.16 26.15 -17.83
N PHE A 340 21.75 25.77 -19.05
CA PHE A 340 20.97 24.55 -19.27
C PHE A 340 21.76 23.28 -18.97
N GLU A 341 23.05 23.26 -19.33
CA GLU A 341 23.94 22.14 -19.00
C GLU A 341 24.14 22.00 -17.49
N GLU A 342 24.39 23.10 -16.78
CA GLU A 342 24.52 23.11 -15.31
C GLU A 342 23.25 22.60 -14.63
N LEU A 343 22.08 23.10 -15.03
CA LEU A 343 20.78 22.61 -14.54
C LEU A 343 20.58 21.12 -14.86
N ALA A 344 20.91 20.69 -16.07
CA ALA A 344 20.81 19.28 -16.44
C ALA A 344 21.73 18.41 -15.55
N ASP A 345 22.92 18.87 -15.22
CA ASP A 345 23.83 18.16 -14.34
C ASP A 345 23.30 18.08 -12.90
N GLU A 346 22.65 19.13 -12.37
CA GLU A 346 22.00 19.10 -11.05
C GLU A 346 20.86 18.07 -10.98
N PHE A 347 19.99 18.02 -11.99
CA PHE A 347 18.93 17.01 -12.08
C PHE A 347 19.50 15.60 -12.27
N ARG A 348 20.60 15.46 -13.02
CA ARG A 348 21.31 14.20 -13.19
C ARG A 348 21.92 13.71 -11.89
N GLU A 349 22.56 14.57 -11.10
CA GLU A 349 23.13 14.19 -9.79
C GLU A 349 22.04 13.73 -8.82
N ARG A 350 20.93 14.47 -8.77
CA ARG A 350 19.77 14.13 -7.93
C ARG A 350 19.17 12.77 -8.29
N THR A 351 18.96 12.51 -9.58
CA THR A 351 18.45 11.21 -10.06
C THR A 351 19.46 10.09 -9.83
N SER A 352 20.76 10.35 -9.98
CA SER A 352 21.83 9.39 -9.67
C SER A 352 21.85 8.98 -8.19
N ASN A 353 21.65 9.93 -7.28
CA ASN A 353 21.53 9.64 -5.85
C ASN A 353 20.32 8.76 -5.53
N GLN A 354 19.19 8.95 -6.24
CA GLN A 354 18.00 8.11 -6.09
C GLN A 354 18.26 6.70 -6.64
N PHE A 355 18.87 6.56 -7.82
CA PHE A 355 19.27 5.26 -8.36
C PHE A 355 20.27 4.54 -7.46
N ALA A 356 21.17 5.27 -6.79
CA ALA A 356 22.08 4.71 -5.81
C ALA A 356 21.31 4.05 -4.64
N ASP A 357 20.24 4.68 -4.15
CA ASP A 357 19.38 4.12 -3.10
C ASP A 357 18.61 2.88 -3.58
N GLU A 358 18.03 2.93 -4.78
CA GLU A 358 17.32 1.80 -5.39
C GLU A 358 18.27 0.62 -5.63
N MET A 359 19.51 0.88 -6.07
CA MET A 359 20.52 -0.16 -6.22
C MET A 359 20.98 -0.74 -4.87
N ARG A 360 21.07 0.05 -3.81
CA ARG A 360 21.32 -0.48 -2.45
C ARG A 360 20.18 -1.40 -2.01
N GLN A 361 18.93 -1.09 -2.38
CA GLN A 361 17.78 -1.92 -2.09
C GLN A 361 17.81 -3.22 -2.91
N ALA A 362 17.98 -3.14 -4.23
CA ALA A 362 18.09 -4.31 -5.10
C ALA A 362 19.23 -5.25 -4.68
N ARG A 363 20.40 -4.72 -4.28
CA ARG A 363 21.50 -5.52 -3.72
C ARG A 363 21.12 -6.28 -2.45
N ARG A 364 20.29 -5.69 -1.59
CA ARG A 364 19.82 -6.38 -0.38
C ARG A 364 18.83 -7.47 -0.74
N GLU A 365 17.85 -7.17 -1.59
CA GLU A 365 16.81 -8.10 -2.01
C GLU A 365 17.40 -9.32 -2.74
N VAL A 366 18.34 -9.11 -3.66
CA VAL A 366 18.99 -10.23 -4.39
C VAL A 366 19.87 -11.09 -3.47
N ARG A 367 20.48 -10.49 -2.43
CA ARG A 367 21.25 -11.25 -1.42
C ARG A 367 20.33 -12.07 -0.53
N GLU A 368 19.24 -11.48 -0.08
CA GLU A 368 18.22 -12.19 0.70
C GLU A 368 17.61 -13.35 -0.10
N LEU A 369 17.39 -13.16 -1.41
CA LEU A 369 16.93 -14.21 -2.31
C LEU A 369 17.97 -15.35 -2.41
N ALA A 370 19.24 -15.03 -2.66
CA ALA A 370 20.32 -16.02 -2.72
C ALA A 370 20.48 -16.80 -1.40
N ASP A 371 20.44 -16.11 -0.26
CA ASP A 371 20.57 -16.73 1.06
C ASP A 371 19.40 -17.69 1.35
N LYS A 372 18.16 -17.30 1.00
CA LYS A 372 16.98 -18.17 1.15
C LYS A 372 17.02 -19.40 0.24
N GLU A 373 17.52 -19.28 -0.99
CA GLU A 373 17.73 -20.44 -1.86
C GLU A 373 18.75 -21.43 -1.26
N GLU A 374 19.80 -20.94 -0.58
CA GLU A 374 20.75 -21.81 0.13
C GLU A 374 20.07 -22.57 1.29
N GLU A 375 19.15 -21.91 2.01
CA GLU A 375 18.35 -22.56 3.05
C GLU A 375 17.43 -23.65 2.49
N ILE A 376 16.73 -23.36 1.38
CA ILE A 376 15.86 -24.30 0.66
C ILE A 376 16.66 -25.51 0.17
N ALA A 377 17.85 -25.29 -0.39
CA ALA A 377 18.77 -26.34 -0.80
C ALA A 377 19.15 -27.26 0.37
N GLY A 378 19.46 -26.66 1.51
CA GLY A 378 19.79 -27.37 2.75
C GLY A 378 18.63 -28.22 3.27
N GLU A 379 17.41 -27.68 3.21
CA GLU A 379 16.20 -28.41 3.60
C GLU A 379 15.89 -29.58 2.64
N LEU A 380 15.98 -29.36 1.33
CA LEU A 380 15.83 -30.39 0.31
C LEU A 380 16.82 -31.55 0.54
N GLU A 381 18.08 -31.24 0.80
CA GLU A 381 19.10 -32.26 1.05
C GLU A 381 18.85 -33.02 2.35
N ARG A 382 18.44 -32.32 3.42
CA ARG A 382 18.10 -32.94 4.72
C ARG A 382 16.93 -33.90 4.56
N ARG A 383 15.83 -33.46 3.94
CA ARG A 383 14.64 -34.29 3.68
C ARG A 383 14.97 -35.50 2.81
N ARG A 384 15.88 -35.34 1.83
CA ARG A 384 16.37 -36.46 1.00
C ARG A 384 17.15 -37.49 1.81
N LYS A 385 17.99 -37.05 2.76
CA LYS A 385 18.77 -37.93 3.65
C LYS A 385 17.90 -38.62 4.71
N GLU A 386 16.85 -37.95 5.18
CA GLU A 386 15.92 -38.44 6.21
C GLU A 386 14.82 -39.37 5.65
N LYS A 387 14.72 -39.53 4.32
CA LYS A 387 13.74 -40.40 3.67
C LYS A 387 13.97 -41.87 4.01
N ASN A 388 13.41 -42.32 5.13
CA ASN A 388 13.21 -43.71 5.49
C ASN A 388 12.13 -44.33 4.56
N PRO A 389 12.30 -45.55 4.03
CA PRO A 389 11.38 -46.18 3.10
C PRO A 389 10.09 -46.72 3.76
N GLY A 390 9.43 -45.90 4.59
CA GLY A 390 8.23 -46.31 5.33
C GLY A 390 7.35 -45.20 5.91
N ASN A 391 7.56 -43.92 5.57
CA ASN A 391 6.63 -42.86 5.99
C ASN A 391 5.44 -42.74 5.02
N GLU A 392 4.26 -42.66 5.61
CA GLU A 392 2.95 -42.50 4.99
C GLU A 392 2.96 -41.43 3.89
N GLU A 393 2.28 -41.71 2.77
CA GLU A 393 2.04 -40.73 1.69
C GLU A 393 1.50 -39.43 2.31
N LYS A 394 2.31 -38.37 2.29
CA LYS A 394 1.84 -37.02 2.65
C LYS A 394 0.72 -36.65 1.68
N ASP A 395 -0.38 -36.12 2.22
CA ASP A 395 -1.51 -35.63 1.44
C ASP A 395 -1.04 -34.50 0.48
N PRO A 396 -1.07 -34.69 -0.85
CA PRO A 396 -0.65 -33.68 -1.85
C PRO A 396 -1.51 -32.40 -1.84
N PHE A 397 -2.61 -32.39 -1.10
CA PHE A 397 -3.53 -31.27 -0.98
C PHE A 397 -3.23 -30.33 0.20
N THR A 398 -2.28 -30.68 1.08
CA THR A 398 -1.77 -29.78 2.13
C THR A 398 -0.41 -29.20 1.74
N PRO A 399 -0.29 -27.87 1.50
CA PRO A 399 0.98 -27.25 1.16
C PRO A 399 2.01 -27.42 2.28
N ASP A 400 3.15 -28.03 1.95
CA ASP A 400 4.29 -28.17 2.85
C ASP A 400 5.01 -26.81 2.97
N GLN A 401 5.80 -26.64 4.04
CA GLN A 401 6.57 -25.40 4.27
C GLN A 401 7.52 -25.12 3.09
N LEU A 402 8.24 -26.15 2.62
CA LEU A 402 9.11 -26.07 1.46
C LEU A 402 8.39 -25.61 0.16
N GLU A 403 7.13 -26.03 -0.04
CA GLU A 403 6.34 -25.57 -1.20
C GLU A 403 6.03 -24.07 -1.10
N LYS A 404 5.75 -23.59 0.12
CA LYS A 404 5.50 -22.17 0.38
C LYS A 404 6.76 -21.34 0.22
N ASP A 405 7.90 -21.83 0.70
CA ASP A 405 9.17 -21.12 0.62
C ASP A 405 9.62 -20.98 -0.85
N LEU A 406 9.52 -22.06 -1.65
CA LEU A 406 9.75 -22.00 -3.10
C LEU A 406 8.74 -21.10 -3.83
N ALA A 407 7.48 -21.06 -3.38
CA ALA A 407 6.50 -20.13 -3.96
C ALA A 407 6.83 -18.67 -3.63
N ALA A 408 7.26 -18.38 -2.40
CA ALA A 408 7.69 -17.06 -1.98
C ALA A 408 8.93 -16.61 -2.76
N GLN A 409 9.92 -17.48 -2.94
CA GLN A 409 11.09 -17.19 -3.77
C GLN A 409 10.72 -16.87 -5.22
N GLN A 410 9.79 -17.62 -5.81
CA GLN A 410 9.32 -17.35 -7.17
C GLN A 410 8.65 -15.97 -7.30
N GLU A 411 7.89 -15.56 -6.27
CA GLU A 411 7.23 -14.25 -6.21
C GLU A 411 8.23 -13.11 -5.98
N GLU A 412 9.13 -13.27 -4.99
CA GLU A 412 10.19 -12.31 -4.68
C GLU A 412 11.11 -12.07 -5.88
N LEU A 413 11.56 -13.12 -6.57
CA LEU A 413 12.33 -13.01 -7.81
C LEU A 413 11.55 -12.27 -8.90
N GLY A 414 10.25 -12.57 -9.04
CA GLY A 414 9.39 -11.92 -10.03
C GLY A 414 9.30 -10.41 -9.82
N ASN A 415 9.08 -9.99 -8.56
CA ASN A 415 8.99 -8.58 -8.19
C ASN A 415 10.34 -7.87 -8.38
N LEU A 416 11.44 -8.50 -7.96
CA LEU A 416 12.79 -7.95 -8.14
C LEU A 416 13.12 -7.75 -9.62
N LEU A 417 12.81 -8.71 -10.49
CA LEU A 417 13.06 -8.56 -11.94
C LEU A 417 12.23 -7.42 -12.55
N GLU A 418 10.99 -7.21 -12.09
CA GLU A 418 10.16 -6.09 -12.52
C GLU A 418 10.75 -4.75 -12.06
N ASP A 419 11.17 -4.65 -10.79
CA ASP A 419 11.81 -3.46 -10.24
C ASP A 419 13.13 -3.15 -10.96
N LEU A 420 13.98 -4.15 -11.21
CA LEU A 420 15.24 -3.99 -11.95
C LEU A 420 15.03 -3.58 -13.40
N ARG A 421 13.99 -4.10 -14.06
CA ARG A 421 13.61 -3.70 -15.42
C ARG A 421 13.16 -2.24 -15.44
N GLN A 422 12.30 -1.85 -14.51
CA GLN A 422 11.84 -0.46 -14.41
C GLN A 422 13.02 0.49 -14.13
N LEU A 423 13.91 0.12 -13.21
CA LEU A 423 15.11 0.90 -12.92
C LEU A 423 16.03 1.00 -14.14
N SER A 424 16.20 -0.09 -14.90
CA SER A 424 16.94 -0.07 -16.16
C SER A 424 16.38 0.91 -17.18
N GLU A 425 15.05 0.93 -17.36
CA GLU A 425 14.37 1.84 -18.30
C GLU A 425 14.52 3.30 -17.84
N GLN A 426 14.39 3.56 -16.53
CA GLN A 426 14.52 4.91 -15.97
C GLN A 426 15.96 5.45 -16.02
N ALA A 427 16.94 4.57 -15.84
CA ALA A 427 18.34 4.95 -15.84
C ALA A 427 18.92 5.21 -17.25
N GLU A 428 18.20 4.92 -18.34
CA GLU A 428 18.74 4.99 -19.71
C GLU A 428 19.38 6.36 -20.03
N GLU A 429 18.72 7.45 -19.64
CA GLU A 429 19.14 8.81 -19.99
C GLU A 429 20.15 9.41 -19.00
N ALA A 430 19.99 9.12 -17.72
CA ALA A 430 20.84 9.68 -16.66
C ALA A 430 22.10 8.84 -16.43
N GLU A 431 21.97 7.52 -16.44
CA GLU A 431 23.04 6.55 -16.15
C GLU A 431 23.05 5.35 -17.13
N PRO A 432 23.54 5.56 -18.38
CA PRO A 432 23.47 4.55 -19.44
C PRO A 432 24.21 3.24 -19.14
N VAL A 433 25.27 3.31 -18.32
CA VAL A 433 26.05 2.13 -17.93
C VAL A 433 25.26 1.26 -16.95
N LEU A 434 24.56 1.89 -15.99
CA LEU A 434 23.67 1.18 -15.07
C LEU A 434 22.56 0.48 -15.87
N SER A 435 21.87 1.24 -16.72
CA SER A 435 20.76 0.75 -17.55
C SER A 435 21.16 -0.50 -18.33
N ARG A 436 22.28 -0.45 -19.07
CA ARG A 436 22.75 -1.61 -19.84
C ARG A 436 23.02 -2.84 -18.97
N LYS A 437 23.73 -2.66 -17.84
CA LYS A 437 24.09 -3.78 -16.96
C LYS A 437 22.85 -4.42 -16.31
N LEU A 438 21.89 -3.61 -15.87
CA LEU A 438 20.62 -4.11 -15.32
C LEU A 438 19.80 -4.83 -16.38
N TYR A 439 19.69 -4.27 -17.57
CA TYR A 439 19.01 -4.91 -18.69
C TYR A 439 19.63 -6.27 -19.01
N ASP A 440 20.97 -6.36 -19.09
CA ASP A 440 21.67 -7.60 -19.38
C ASP A 440 21.44 -8.64 -18.27
N ALA A 441 21.52 -8.26 -17.00
CA ALA A 441 21.28 -9.15 -15.86
C ALA A 441 19.83 -9.69 -15.80
N VAL A 442 18.84 -8.82 -16.01
CA VAL A 442 17.41 -9.21 -16.07
C VAL A 442 17.18 -10.16 -17.24
N ARG A 443 17.71 -9.82 -18.42
CA ARG A 443 17.54 -10.62 -19.63
C ARG A 443 18.20 -11.99 -19.52
N GLU A 444 19.39 -12.07 -18.93
CA GLU A 444 20.10 -13.34 -18.70
C GLU A 444 19.27 -14.25 -17.78
N THR A 445 18.83 -13.73 -16.64
CA THR A 445 17.95 -14.44 -15.68
C THR A 445 16.66 -14.95 -16.32
N GLU A 446 16.01 -14.14 -17.16
CA GLU A 446 14.81 -14.55 -17.91
C GLU A 446 15.13 -15.64 -18.96
N THR A 447 16.27 -15.51 -19.65
CA THR A 447 16.70 -16.45 -20.70
C THR A 447 17.07 -17.81 -20.12
N GLU A 448 17.68 -17.85 -18.95
CA GLU A 448 18.00 -19.07 -18.23
C GLU A 448 16.76 -19.77 -17.65
N GLY A 449 15.62 -19.08 -17.59
CA GLY A 449 14.37 -19.64 -17.09
C GLY A 449 14.42 -19.89 -15.58
N VAL A 450 15.11 -19.04 -14.81
CA VAL A 450 15.27 -19.18 -13.35
C VAL A 450 13.91 -19.25 -12.65
N LYS A 451 12.95 -18.42 -13.06
CA LYS A 451 11.57 -18.44 -12.55
C LYS A 451 10.85 -19.77 -12.83
N ASP A 452 11.07 -20.34 -14.01
CA ASP A 452 10.51 -21.64 -14.39
C ASP A 452 11.20 -22.77 -13.60
N ALA A 453 12.49 -22.66 -13.32
CA ALA A 453 13.23 -23.59 -12.49
C ALA A 453 12.66 -23.62 -11.06
N LEU A 454 12.42 -22.47 -10.42
CA LEU A 454 11.74 -22.38 -9.13
C LEU A 454 10.33 -22.98 -9.16
N GLU A 455 9.55 -22.68 -10.20
CA GLU A 455 8.22 -23.24 -10.34
C GLU A 455 8.24 -24.78 -10.46
N ASN A 456 9.18 -25.31 -11.24
CA ASN A 456 9.36 -26.74 -11.40
C ASN A 456 9.84 -27.39 -10.08
N ALA A 457 10.80 -26.79 -9.39
CA ALA A 457 11.24 -27.23 -8.07
C ALA A 457 10.07 -27.32 -7.09
N ARG A 458 9.21 -26.29 -7.05
CA ARG A 458 7.97 -26.27 -6.25
C ARG A 458 7.03 -27.42 -6.62
N ARG A 459 6.77 -27.61 -7.92
CA ARG A 459 5.89 -28.68 -8.42
C ARG A 459 6.41 -30.06 -8.02
N PHE A 460 7.71 -30.33 -8.16
CA PHE A 460 8.30 -31.62 -7.76
C PHE A 460 8.34 -31.81 -6.25
N ALA A 461 8.63 -30.76 -5.48
CA ALA A 461 8.60 -30.78 -4.02
C ALA A 461 7.20 -31.14 -3.48
N ARG A 462 6.15 -30.59 -4.09
CA ARG A 462 4.74 -30.90 -3.74
C ARG A 462 4.39 -32.38 -3.86
N PHE A 463 4.96 -33.09 -4.84
CA PHE A 463 4.75 -34.52 -5.05
C PHE A 463 5.81 -35.40 -4.37
N ASP A 464 6.57 -34.86 -3.40
CA ASP A 464 7.65 -35.55 -2.68
C ASP A 464 8.75 -36.15 -3.59
N ARG A 465 8.90 -35.57 -4.79
CA ARG A 465 9.95 -35.89 -5.77
C ARG A 465 11.18 -35.03 -5.51
N LEU A 466 11.81 -35.30 -4.36
CA LEU A 466 12.89 -34.47 -3.82
C LEU A 466 14.18 -34.48 -4.67
N LEU A 467 14.43 -35.53 -5.45
CA LEU A 467 15.62 -35.59 -6.30
C LEU A 467 15.50 -34.59 -7.46
N GLU A 468 14.36 -34.63 -8.15
CA GLU A 468 14.04 -33.73 -9.25
C GLU A 468 13.89 -32.30 -8.74
N ALA A 469 13.24 -32.09 -7.59
CA ALA A 469 13.14 -30.78 -6.96
C ALA A 469 14.53 -30.15 -6.71
N ALA A 470 15.49 -30.94 -6.21
CA ALA A 470 16.86 -30.49 -5.97
C ALA A 470 17.69 -30.24 -7.25
N GLU A 471 17.32 -30.81 -8.38
CA GLU A 471 17.96 -30.49 -9.67
C GLU A 471 17.50 -29.13 -10.18
N PHE A 472 16.19 -28.85 -10.12
CA PHE A 472 15.63 -27.57 -10.52
C PHE A 472 15.98 -26.44 -9.55
N GLU A 473 16.00 -26.69 -8.23
CA GLU A 473 16.49 -25.72 -7.24
C GLU A 473 17.94 -25.34 -7.52
N ARG A 474 18.82 -26.30 -7.81
CA ARG A 474 20.22 -25.98 -8.14
C ARG A 474 20.34 -25.08 -9.37
N ALA A 475 19.52 -25.31 -10.40
CA ALA A 475 19.49 -24.46 -11.59
C ALA A 475 19.00 -23.04 -11.25
N ALA A 476 17.94 -22.94 -10.44
CA ALA A 476 17.44 -21.64 -9.98
C ALA A 476 18.48 -20.89 -9.13
N ARG A 477 19.13 -21.57 -8.20
CA ARG A 477 20.15 -20.98 -7.33
C ARG A 477 21.34 -20.44 -8.12
N LEU A 478 21.82 -21.19 -9.13
CA LEU A 478 22.89 -20.71 -10.01
C LEU A 478 22.49 -19.42 -10.73
N GLY A 479 21.29 -19.37 -11.31
CA GLY A 479 20.83 -18.16 -11.99
C GLY A 479 20.56 -16.98 -11.02
N ILE A 480 20.18 -17.24 -9.77
CA ILE A 480 20.06 -16.21 -8.73
C ILE A 480 21.44 -15.70 -8.30
N ASP A 481 22.45 -16.57 -8.19
CA ASP A 481 23.84 -16.17 -7.94
C ASP A 481 24.38 -15.30 -9.08
N GLU A 482 24.08 -15.65 -10.34
CA GLU A 482 24.46 -14.85 -11.51
C GLU A 482 23.72 -13.50 -11.54
N LEU A 483 22.41 -13.48 -11.22
CA LEU A 483 21.66 -12.24 -11.06
C LEU A 483 22.27 -11.35 -9.97
N LYS A 484 22.66 -11.93 -8.84
CA LYS A 484 23.34 -11.22 -7.75
C LYS A 484 24.65 -10.59 -8.22
N GLU A 485 25.48 -11.32 -8.96
CA GLU A 485 26.71 -10.76 -9.55
C GLU A 485 26.39 -9.63 -10.54
N GLY A 486 25.40 -9.80 -11.41
CA GLY A 486 24.96 -8.77 -12.36
C GLY A 486 24.48 -7.49 -11.67
N VAL A 487 23.66 -7.62 -10.61
CA VAL A 487 23.18 -6.50 -9.79
C VAL A 487 24.34 -5.81 -9.05
N GLU A 488 25.31 -6.57 -8.54
CA GLU A 488 26.51 -6.00 -7.90
C GLU A 488 27.38 -5.22 -8.89
N GLN A 489 27.60 -5.76 -10.09
CA GLN A 489 28.33 -5.06 -11.15
C GLN A 489 27.61 -3.80 -11.62
N ALA A 490 26.27 -3.81 -11.69
CA ALA A 490 25.47 -2.64 -12.01
C ALA A 490 25.57 -1.58 -10.89
N ALA A 491 25.53 -2.01 -9.64
CA ALA A 491 25.65 -1.13 -8.49
C ALA A 491 27.00 -0.41 -8.44
N GLU A 492 28.10 -1.08 -8.81
CA GLU A 492 29.44 -0.49 -8.85
C GLU A 492 29.55 0.73 -9.77
N SER A 493 28.72 0.85 -10.82
CA SER A 493 28.81 1.99 -11.73
C SER A 493 28.27 3.29 -11.13
N ILE A 494 27.36 3.22 -10.15
CA ILE A 494 26.75 4.40 -9.50
C ILE A 494 27.24 4.60 -8.08
N LEU A 495 27.33 3.53 -7.29
CA LEU A 495 27.76 3.59 -5.89
C LEU A 495 29.28 3.75 -5.75
N GLY A 496 30.01 3.62 -6.86
CA GLY A 496 31.47 3.50 -6.86
C GLY A 496 31.92 2.19 -6.20
N ASN A 497 33.22 1.93 -6.28
CA ASN A 497 33.80 0.78 -5.62
C ASN A 497 33.77 1.01 -4.10
N GLU A 498 32.88 0.33 -3.38
CA GLU A 498 32.60 0.48 -1.94
C GLU A 498 33.89 0.38 -1.09
N GLU A 499 34.88 -0.38 -1.56
CA GLU A 499 36.21 -0.49 -0.96
C GLU A 499 37.08 0.77 -1.09
N ALA A 500 36.91 1.55 -2.17
CA ALA A 500 37.59 2.82 -2.38
C ALA A 500 36.94 3.95 -1.56
N ALA A 501 35.61 3.99 -1.51
CA ALA A 501 34.85 4.97 -0.71
C ALA A 501 35.09 4.79 0.80
N LEU A 502 35.08 3.54 1.31
CA LEU A 502 35.40 3.24 2.71
C LEU A 502 36.86 3.52 3.07
N ARG A 503 37.81 3.28 2.15
CA ARG A 503 39.21 3.69 2.35
C ARG A 503 39.37 5.21 2.39
N MET A 504 38.61 5.94 1.56
CA MET A 504 38.65 7.40 1.52
C MET A 504 38.04 8.02 2.79
N ALA A 505 36.85 7.56 3.21
CA ALA A 505 36.22 7.97 4.46
C ALA A 505 37.11 7.64 5.69
N ARG A 506 37.76 6.47 5.70
CA ARG A 506 38.75 6.14 6.73
C ARG A 506 39.96 7.08 6.70
N SER A 507 40.46 7.43 5.51
CA SER A 507 41.60 8.35 5.38
C SER A 507 41.26 9.79 5.81
N GLU A 508 40.04 10.25 5.59
CA GLU A 508 39.56 11.55 6.08
C GLU A 508 39.42 11.56 7.61
N ILE A 509 38.87 10.50 8.21
CA ILE A 509 38.82 10.38 9.68
C ILE A 509 40.23 10.32 10.27
N GLU A 510 41.16 9.58 9.65
CA GLU A 510 42.56 9.53 10.09
C GLU A 510 43.30 10.89 9.94
N ASN A 511 42.94 11.70 8.95
CA ASN A 511 43.48 13.06 8.79
C ASN A 511 42.86 14.05 9.79
N LEU A 512 41.54 14.00 10.00
CA LEU A 512 40.84 14.80 11.03
C LEU A 512 41.35 14.46 12.44
N MET A 513 41.61 13.18 12.74
CA MET A 513 42.21 12.78 14.01
C MET A 513 43.63 13.36 14.19
N ARG A 514 44.43 13.46 13.12
CA ARG A 514 45.76 14.09 13.17
C ARG A 514 45.68 15.60 13.36
N GLU A 515 44.74 16.28 12.71
CA GLU A 515 44.54 17.73 12.90
C GLU A 515 44.07 18.08 14.33
N VAL A 516 43.29 17.20 14.96
CA VAL A 516 42.87 17.34 16.37
C VAL A 516 43.99 17.04 17.36
N GLU A 517 44.96 16.18 17.01
CA GLU A 517 46.15 15.92 17.85
C GLU A 517 47.24 16.99 17.69
N GLU A 518 47.26 17.73 16.57
CA GLU A 518 48.18 18.85 16.32
C GLU A 518 47.65 20.22 16.79
N SER A 519 46.40 20.28 17.26
CA SER A 519 45.74 21.47 17.87
C SER A 519 45.75 21.40 19.40
#